data_AF-A0A2V9VZ89-F1
#
_entry.id   AF-A0A2V9VZ89-F1
#
_cell.length_a   1.000
_cell.length_b   1.000
_cell.length_c   1.000
_cell.angle_alpha   90.00
_cell.angle_beta   90.00
_cell.angle_gamma   90.00
#
_symmetry.space_group_name_H-M   'P 1'
#
loop_
_entity.id
_entity.type
_entity.pdbx_description
1 polymer ?
#
loop_
_entity_poly.entity_id
_entity_poly.type
_entity_poly.pdbx_seq_one_letter_code
_entity_poly.pdbx_strand_id
1 'polypeptide(L)' 'MFEGLFQPMHLLVIFGIALLVFGPKKLPELGKGIGEGIRGFKSAMKEQETSDSTTTNTLPTSKA' A
#
# COMPACT_ATOMS: atom_id res chain seq x y z
N MET A 1 25.57 -3.24 15.57
CA MET A 1 25.19 -4.67 15.63
C MET A 1 24.05 -5.04 14.68
N PHE A 2 23.13 -4.13 14.32
CA PHE A 2 22.01 -4.41 13.41
C PHE A 2 22.25 -4.06 11.92
N GLU A 3 23.30 -3.31 11.58
CA GLU A 3 23.59 -2.95 10.18
C GLU A 3 23.93 -4.13 9.26
N GLY A 4 24.38 -5.26 9.83
CA GLY A 4 24.60 -6.50 9.05
C GLY A 4 23.30 -7.17 8.60
N LEU A 5 22.19 -6.97 9.32
CA LEU A 5 20.92 -7.66 9.05
C LEU A 5 20.21 -7.12 7.80
N PHE A 6 20.35 -5.81 7.56
CA PHE A 6 19.78 -5.14 6.37
C PHE A 6 20.66 -5.29 5.12
N GLN A 7 21.75 -6.06 5.18
CA GLN A 7 22.49 -6.38 3.97
C GLN A 7 21.60 -7.20 3.02
N PRO A 8 21.52 -6.81 1.72
CA PRO A 8 20.67 -7.49 0.74
C PRO A 8 20.90 -9.01 0.67
N MET A 9 22.14 -9.44 0.93
CA MET A 9 22.51 -10.85 0.96
C MET A 9 21.82 -11.63 2.08
N HIS A 10 21.73 -11.07 3.29
CA HIS A 10 21.05 -11.71 4.42
C HIS A 10 19.55 -11.79 4.20
N LEU A 11 18.96 -10.70 3.68
CA LEU A 11 17.53 -10.66 3.37
C LEU A 11 17.16 -11.72 2.31
N LEU A 12 18.00 -11.92 1.30
CA LEU A 12 17.79 -12.95 0.27
C LEU A 12 17.84 -14.38 0.86
N VAL A 13 18.76 -14.66 1.80
CA VAL A 13 18.84 -15.96 2.49
C VAL A 13 17.60 -16.21 3.33
N ILE A 14 17.17 -15.23 4.12
CA ILE A 14 15.96 -15.32 4.95
C ILE A 14 14.72 -15.51 4.07
N PHE A 15 14.63 -14.75 2.98
CA PHE A 15 13.57 -14.89 2.00
C PHE A 15 13.57 -16.27 1.34
N GLY A 16 14.74 -16.82 1.03
CA GLY A 16 14.89 -18.18 0.52
C GLY A 16 14.39 -19.26 1.50
N ILE A 17 14.71 -19.13 2.80
CA ILE A 17 14.21 -20.04 3.83
C ILE A 17 12.71 -19.87 4.03
N ALA A 18 12.21 -18.63 4.08
CA ALA A 18 10.78 -18.34 4.16
C ALA A 18 10.03 -18.94 2.96
N LEU A 19 10.60 -18.86 1.76
CA LEU A 19 10.07 -19.50 0.56
C LEU A 19 10.09 -21.03 0.62
N LEU A 20 11.05 -21.64 1.31
CA LEU A 20 11.07 -23.09 1.50
C LEU A 20 9.98 -23.55 2.47
N VAL A 21 9.70 -22.76 3.53
CA VAL A 21 8.67 -23.05 4.54
C VAL A 21 7.26 -22.74 4.03
N PHE A 22 7.06 -21.55 3.49
CA PHE A 22 5.75 -21.09 3.00
C PHE A 22 5.46 -21.54 1.56
N GLY A 23 6.49 -21.83 0.76
CA GLY A 23 6.38 -22.16 -0.65
C GLY A 23 6.31 -20.91 -1.55
N PRO A 24 6.94 -20.90 -2.75
CA PRO A 24 6.91 -19.77 -3.68
C PRO A 24 5.52 -19.47 -4.25
N LYS A 25 4.58 -20.42 -4.14
CA LYS A 25 3.18 -20.21 -4.55
C LYS A 25 2.38 -19.37 -3.55
N LYS A 26 2.77 -19.34 -2.27
CA LYS A 26 2.03 -18.63 -1.22
C LYS A 26 2.35 -17.13 -1.16
N LEU A 27 3.55 -16.71 -1.53
CA LEU A 27 3.87 -15.28 -1.65
C LEU A 27 2.97 -14.50 -2.62
N PRO A 28 2.75 -14.93 -3.88
CA PRO A 28 1.87 -14.21 -4.80
C PRO A 28 0.39 -14.30 -4.38
N GLU A 29 -0.02 -15.37 -3.71
CA GLU A 29 -1.38 -15.53 -3.18
C GLU A 29 -1.65 -14.51 -2.06
N LEU A 30 -0.72 -14.40 -1.09
CA LEU A 30 -0.76 -13.40 -0.02
C LEU A 30 -0.61 -11.97 -0.56
N GLY A 31 0.29 -11.76 -1.52
CA GLY A 31 0.53 -10.46 -2.14
C GLY A 31 -0.68 -9.95 -2.93
N LYS A 32 -1.43 -10.84 -3.61
CA LYS A 32 -2.69 -10.48 -4.26
C LYS A 32 -3.75 -10.02 -3.25
N GLY A 33 -3.95 -10.77 -2.16
CA GLY A 33 -4.91 -10.40 -1.12
C GLY A 33 -4.58 -9.06 -0.44
N ILE A 34 -3.30 -8.87 -0.07
CA ILE A 34 -2.82 -7.61 0.51
C ILE A 34 -2.89 -6.47 -0.51
N GLY A 35 -2.54 -6.73 -1.77
CA GLY A 35 -2.55 -5.74 -2.85
C GLY A 35 -3.94 -5.19 -3.13
N GLU A 36 -4.95 -6.06 -3.20
CA GLU A 36 -6.36 -5.65 -3.34
C GLU A 36 -6.82 -4.83 -2.12
N GLY A 37 -6.44 -5.23 -0.91
CA GLY A 37 -6.75 -4.48 0.32
C GLY A 37 -6.12 -3.08 0.34
N ILE A 38 -4.84 -2.97 -0.01
CA ILE A 38 -4.13 -1.68 -0.11
C ILE A 38 -4.73 -0.81 -1.21
N ARG A 39 -5.11 -1.40 -2.34
CA ARG A 39 -5.76 -0.69 -3.45
C ARG A 39 -7.12 -0.12 -3.04
N GLY A 40 -7.95 -0.92 -2.38
CA GLY A 40 -9.23 -0.47 -1.83
C GLY A 40 -9.06 0.63 -0.77
N PHE A 41 -8.09 0.46 0.14
CA PHE A 41 -7.74 1.47 1.15
C PHE A 41 -7.28 2.78 0.52
N LYS A 42 -6.37 2.72 -0.47
CA LYS A 42 -5.90 3.90 -1.22
C LYS A 42 -7.04 4.60 -1.97
N SER A 43 -7.94 3.84 -2.59
CA SER A 43 -9.12 4.41 -3.27
C SER A 43 -10.05 5.12 -2.29
N ALA A 44 -10.34 4.52 -1.14
CA ALA A 44 -11.18 5.12 -0.11
C ALA A 44 -10.55 6.39 0.49
N MET A 45 -9.24 6.38 0.76
CA MET A 45 -8.52 7.58 1.21
C MET A 45 -8.55 8.68 0.16
N LYS A 46 -8.38 8.34 -1.13
CA LYS A 46 -8.40 9.32 -2.22
C LYS A 46 -9.79 9.93 -2.41
N GLU A 47 -10.86 9.14 -2.28
CA GLU A 47 -12.25 9.61 -2.30
C GLU A 47 -12.51 10.62 -1.17
N GLN A 48 -11.97 10.35 0.02
CA GLN A 48 -12.09 11.22 1.19
C GLN A 48 -11.31 12.53 0.99
N GLU A 49 -10.09 12.48 0.48
CA GLU A 49 -9.30 13.69 0.17
C GLU A 49 -9.92 14.55 -0.95
N THR A 50 -10.56 13.93 -1.95
CA THR A 50 -11.30 14.67 -2.99
C THR A 50 -12.63 15.23 -2.50
N SER A 51 -13.22 14.66 -1.44
CA SER A 51 -14.46 15.15 -0.85
C SER A 51 -14.25 16.37 0.06
N ASP A 52 -13.05 16.53 0.62
CA ASP A 52 -12.67 17.72 1.40
C ASP A 52 -12.15 18.90 0.55
N SER A 53 -12.04 18.73 -0.78
CA SER A 53 -11.51 19.78 -1.67
C SER A 53 -12.55 20.43 -2.63
N THR A 54 -13.85 20.21 -2.43
CA THR A 54 -14.91 20.83 -3.29
C THR A 54 -15.89 21.77 -2.55
N THR A 55 -15.73 22.11 -1.27
CA THR A 55 -16.69 23.02 -0.57
C THR A 55 -16.08 24.33 -0.05
N THR A 56 -15.16 24.99 -0.77
CA THR A 56 -14.74 26.37 -0.40
C THR A 56 -14.42 27.34 -1.55
N ASN A 57 -14.83 27.12 -2.81
CA ASN A 57 -14.77 28.23 -3.78
C ASN A 57 -15.78 28.18 -4.94
N THR A 58 -17.07 28.24 -4.63
CA THR A 58 -18.02 28.91 -5.54
C THR A 58 -18.88 29.86 -4.72
N LEU A 59 -18.36 31.08 -4.54
CA LEU A 59 -19.17 32.26 -4.27
C LEU A 59 -20.30 32.25 -5.32
N PRO A 60 -21.58 32.19 -4.94
CA PRO A 60 -22.62 32.55 -5.87
C PRO A 60 -22.42 34.04 -6.18
N THR A 61 -21.92 34.34 -7.38
CA THR A 61 -22.27 35.59 -8.06
C THR A 61 -23.79 35.53 -8.27
N SER A 62 -24.49 35.91 -7.21
CA SER A 62 -25.90 36.25 -7.23
C SER A 62 -25.98 37.60 -7.91
N LYS A 63 -26.26 37.53 -9.20
CA LYS A 63 -27.04 38.49 -9.97
C LYS A 63 -28.00 39.28 -9.06
N ALA A 64 -27.81 40.60 -8.95
CA ALA A 64 -28.79 41.58 -8.49
C ALA A 64 -28.42 42.94 -9.07
#